data_AF-A0A2G9EHX8-F1
#
_entry.id   AF-A0A2G9EHX8-F1
#
_cell.length_a   1.000
_cell.length_b   1.000
_cell.length_c   1.000
_cell.angle_alpha   90.00
_cell.angle_beta   90.00
_cell.angle_gamma   90.00
#
_symmetry.space_group_name_H-M   'P 1'
#
loop_
_entity.id
_entity.type
_entity.pdbx_description
1 polymer ?
#
loop_
_entity_poly.entity_id
_entity_poly.type
_entity_poly.pdbx_seq_one_letter_code
_entity_poly.pdbx_strand_id
1 'polypeptide(L)'
;MSKLTLDSVEWKKFKIKDIFKIETVKGRPIENYEKGSIPYVSTASMNNAIINFINREEKIITKGPTITVDPIKGSCFFHEYDFIGRGFSGASVNVLKHINLNKFNGLFICSAIQKTSKLRASYGYLFNSNRLKNGTILLPIDNNGNPNWQFMEDYIKQEMKEQSQKIVDYYENKLLKLGFNLLDLEVEWKEFFFTDIFKEVKRGKRLTKANQKEGDIPYVSSTALNNGIDNFISNNKGVRKYKNNLSIANSGSVGSCFYHKYEYIASDHITTLTCKNADENIYKFMSTIVKRLESKYSFNREINDTRISREKLILPIDKDGNPHWEYMSKFIQNLEVKSIKNIVQYIYIYIYIQIKGKLKEYNLKNINWKEYFIEEICNIYSGKDIYERERIEGQTPYVTSTANNNGIGYFVSNTNETLDEHVISVNRNGSVGYSFYHNYKALFGNDTRKLKLKYQNEFVGKFISFMLLQQKEKYGYGYKMGTARLKRQKIMLPSNINGDPNYDFMKKYMIIHEIKQIKKLLDYYNV
;
A
#
# COMPACT_ATOMS: atom_id res chain seq x y z
N MET A 1 25.02 -11.33 2.70
CA MET A 1 25.63 -11.05 1.38
C MET A 1 25.51 -9.57 1.10
N SER A 2 26.55 -8.95 0.56
CA SER A 2 26.53 -7.55 0.09
C SER A 2 25.51 -7.38 -1.04
N LYS A 3 24.94 -6.17 -1.18
CA LYS A 3 24.02 -5.81 -2.27
C LYS A 3 24.78 -5.89 -3.60
N LEU A 4 24.25 -6.63 -4.59
CA LEU A 4 24.77 -6.66 -5.95
C LEU A 4 24.49 -5.32 -6.63
N THR A 5 25.49 -4.74 -7.30
CA THR A 5 25.37 -3.51 -8.07
C THR A 5 25.88 -3.72 -9.51
N LEU A 6 25.36 -2.96 -10.47
CA LEU A 6 25.80 -3.09 -11.87
C LEU A 6 27.27 -2.67 -12.07
N ASP A 7 27.80 -1.83 -11.20
CA ASP A 7 29.19 -1.36 -11.23
C ASP A 7 30.16 -2.32 -10.52
N SER A 8 29.66 -3.38 -9.85
CA SER A 8 30.50 -4.37 -9.18
C SER A 8 30.95 -5.51 -10.10
N VAL A 9 30.66 -5.43 -11.40
CA VAL A 9 31.02 -6.46 -12.39
C VAL A 9 31.58 -5.82 -13.66
N GLU A 10 32.45 -6.56 -14.34
CA GLU A 10 32.95 -6.17 -15.65
C GLU A 10 31.91 -6.46 -16.75
N TRP A 11 31.96 -5.68 -17.83
CA TRP A 11 30.99 -5.75 -18.91
C TRP A 11 31.68 -5.93 -20.27
N LYS A 12 31.06 -6.72 -21.13
CA LYS A 12 31.56 -6.95 -22.50
C LYS A 12 30.43 -6.90 -23.52
N LYS A 13 30.79 -6.48 -24.73
CA LYS A 13 29.91 -6.49 -25.90
C LYS A 13 29.90 -7.88 -26.53
N PHE A 14 28.71 -8.41 -26.78
CA PHE A 14 28.51 -9.71 -27.44
C PHE A 14 27.58 -9.57 -28.64
N LYS A 15 27.85 -10.27 -29.75
CA LYS A 15 26.84 -10.41 -30.81
C LYS A 15 25.80 -11.43 -30.35
N ILE A 16 24.53 -11.16 -30.63
CA ILE A 16 23.42 -12.03 -30.20
C ILE A 16 23.59 -13.45 -30.77
N LYS A 17 24.02 -13.60 -32.02
CA LYS A 17 24.28 -14.91 -32.63
C LYS A 17 25.41 -15.71 -31.98
N ASP A 18 26.32 -15.03 -31.27
CA ASP A 18 27.46 -15.68 -30.62
C ASP A 18 27.04 -16.26 -29.25
N ILE A 19 25.89 -15.83 -28.71
CA ILE A 19 25.31 -16.33 -27.46
C ILE A 19 24.13 -17.28 -27.72
N PHE A 20 23.22 -16.92 -28.62
CA PHE A 20 21.94 -17.62 -28.77
C PHE A 20 21.84 -18.39 -30.08
N LYS A 21 21.20 -19.56 -29.99
CA LYS A 21 20.60 -20.20 -31.17
C LYS A 21 19.33 -19.42 -31.55
N ILE A 22 19.27 -18.95 -32.78
CA ILE A 22 18.19 -18.09 -33.28
C ILE A 22 17.33 -18.87 -34.28
N GLU A 23 16.04 -19.00 -33.97
CA GLU A 23 15.06 -19.68 -34.80
C GLU A 23 13.89 -18.74 -35.13
N THR A 24 13.20 -18.98 -36.24
CA THR A 24 11.90 -18.30 -36.50
C THR A 24 10.80 -19.08 -35.79
N VAL A 25 9.84 -18.37 -35.20
CA VAL A 25 8.70 -19.02 -34.55
C VAL A 25 7.85 -19.80 -35.57
N LYS A 26 7.28 -20.92 -35.12
CA LYS A 26 6.43 -21.78 -35.94
C LYS A 26 4.95 -21.57 -35.61
N GLY A 27 4.10 -21.73 -36.63
CA GLY A 27 2.64 -21.68 -36.55
C GLY A 27 2.03 -20.83 -37.67
N ARG A 28 0.72 -20.94 -37.86
CA ARG A 28 -0.06 -20.28 -38.93
C ARG A 28 -0.79 -19.04 -38.38
N PRO A 29 -1.47 -18.21 -39.20
CA PRO A 29 -2.34 -17.15 -38.67
C PRO A 29 -3.43 -17.68 -37.72
N ILE A 30 -3.83 -16.85 -36.75
CA ILE A 30 -4.69 -17.25 -35.62
C ILE A 30 -6.04 -17.85 -36.04
N GLU A 31 -6.59 -17.39 -37.17
CA GLU A 31 -7.86 -17.85 -37.75
C GLU A 31 -7.86 -19.34 -38.11
N ASN A 32 -6.68 -19.97 -38.21
CA ASN A 32 -6.53 -21.39 -38.52
C ASN A 32 -6.59 -22.28 -37.28
N TYR A 33 -6.85 -21.71 -36.09
CA TYR A 33 -6.80 -22.43 -34.84
C TYR A 33 -8.10 -22.29 -34.06
N GLU A 34 -8.52 -23.41 -33.47
CA GLU A 34 -9.56 -23.41 -32.45
C GLU A 34 -9.02 -22.87 -31.12
N LYS A 35 -9.92 -22.31 -30.32
CA LYS A 35 -9.62 -21.86 -28.96
C LYS A 35 -9.16 -23.03 -28.11
N GLY A 36 -8.14 -22.78 -27.29
CA GLY A 36 -7.60 -23.77 -26.35
C GLY A 36 -6.85 -23.10 -25.21
N SER A 37 -5.86 -23.80 -24.67
CA SER A 37 -5.11 -23.37 -23.47
C SER A 37 -3.63 -23.04 -23.72
N ILE A 38 -3.11 -23.28 -24.92
CA ILE A 38 -1.72 -22.97 -25.26
C ILE A 38 -1.59 -21.51 -25.69
N PRO A 39 -0.69 -20.72 -25.10
CA PRO A 39 -0.48 -19.34 -25.50
C PRO A 39 -0.12 -19.19 -26.97
N TYR A 40 -0.73 -18.23 -27.65
CA TYR A 40 -0.44 -17.86 -29.02
C TYR A 40 0.28 -16.50 -29.08
N VAL A 41 1.54 -16.52 -29.51
CA VAL A 41 2.48 -15.37 -29.45
C VAL A 41 2.64 -14.69 -30.81
N SER A 42 2.69 -13.36 -30.80
CA SER A 42 2.83 -12.53 -32.02
C SER A 42 3.91 -11.44 -31.83
N THR A 43 3.89 -10.38 -32.63
CA THR A 43 4.74 -9.18 -32.45
C THR A 43 4.07 -8.10 -31.58
N ALA A 44 3.01 -8.43 -30.84
CA ALA A 44 2.40 -7.51 -29.90
C ALA A 44 3.40 -7.07 -28.82
N SER A 45 3.43 -5.76 -28.52
CA SER A 45 4.37 -5.17 -27.56
C SER A 45 3.83 -5.17 -26.11
N MET A 46 2.74 -5.87 -25.86
CA MET A 46 2.05 -5.97 -24.56
C MET A 46 1.76 -7.43 -24.22
N ASN A 47 1.42 -7.72 -22.97
CA ASN A 47 0.96 -9.05 -22.51
C ASN A 47 1.91 -10.21 -22.87
N ASN A 48 3.22 -10.01 -22.76
CA ASN A 48 4.22 -11.00 -23.20
C ASN A 48 4.04 -11.46 -24.65
N ALA A 49 3.54 -10.57 -25.50
CA ALA A 49 3.18 -10.83 -26.89
C ALA A 49 2.09 -11.90 -27.11
N ILE A 50 1.44 -12.37 -26.04
CA ILE A 50 0.30 -13.29 -26.11
C ILE A 50 -0.92 -12.51 -26.56
N ILE A 51 -1.53 -12.96 -27.66
CA ILE A 51 -2.77 -12.35 -28.19
C ILE A 51 -3.98 -13.29 -28.15
N ASN A 52 -3.76 -14.59 -27.91
CA ASN A 52 -4.83 -15.56 -27.79
C ASN A 52 -4.34 -16.86 -27.12
N PHE A 53 -5.26 -17.81 -26.91
CA PHE A 53 -4.97 -19.18 -26.48
C PHE A 53 -5.62 -20.18 -27.44
N ILE A 54 -4.84 -21.15 -27.90
CA ILE A 54 -5.23 -22.12 -28.93
C ILE A 54 -5.02 -23.56 -28.50
N ASN A 55 -5.60 -24.50 -29.25
CA ASN A 55 -5.34 -25.92 -29.04
C ASN A 55 -3.88 -26.28 -29.33
N ARG A 56 -3.38 -27.28 -28.61
CA ARG A 56 -1.98 -27.73 -28.70
C ARG A 56 -1.73 -28.45 -30.03
N GLU A 57 -0.68 -28.05 -30.74
CA GLU A 57 -0.19 -28.74 -31.95
C GLU A 57 1.32 -29.04 -31.81
N GLU A 58 1.66 -30.29 -31.48
CA GLU A 58 3.03 -30.74 -31.17
C GLU A 58 4.06 -30.39 -32.26
N LYS A 59 3.67 -30.42 -33.54
CA LYS A 59 4.60 -30.21 -34.67
C LYS A 59 5.16 -28.78 -34.77
N ILE A 60 4.45 -27.80 -34.21
CA ILE A 60 4.77 -26.38 -34.32
C ILE A 60 4.97 -25.71 -32.96
N ILE A 61 4.92 -26.46 -31.88
CA ILE A 61 5.10 -25.94 -30.54
C ILE A 61 6.54 -25.43 -30.36
N THR A 62 6.68 -24.24 -29.81
CA THR A 62 7.95 -23.68 -29.38
C THR A 62 8.11 -23.98 -27.89
N LYS A 63 9.09 -24.82 -27.56
CA LYS A 63 9.40 -25.20 -26.17
C LYS A 63 10.15 -24.08 -25.44
N GLY A 64 9.69 -23.76 -24.24
CA GLY A 64 10.44 -22.91 -23.30
C GLY A 64 11.61 -23.67 -22.64
N PRO A 65 12.52 -22.97 -21.92
CA PRO A 65 12.62 -21.52 -21.77
C PRO A 65 13.22 -20.82 -23.01
N THR A 66 12.60 -19.75 -23.49
CA THR A 66 13.08 -18.98 -24.66
C THR A 66 12.84 -17.48 -24.50
N ILE A 67 13.50 -16.67 -25.33
CA ILE A 67 13.17 -15.25 -25.51
C ILE A 67 12.59 -15.03 -26.89
N THR A 68 11.46 -14.34 -27.02
CA THR A 68 10.96 -13.84 -28.30
C THR A 68 11.39 -12.40 -28.52
N VAL A 69 11.72 -12.05 -29.76
CA VAL A 69 12.09 -10.70 -30.17
C VAL A 69 11.28 -10.30 -31.40
N ASP A 70 10.52 -9.21 -31.27
CA ASP A 70 9.88 -8.54 -32.41
C ASP A 70 10.96 -7.98 -33.36
N PRO A 71 11.02 -8.43 -34.63
CA PRO A 71 12.02 -7.93 -35.58
C PRO A 71 11.85 -6.45 -35.96
N ILE A 72 10.69 -5.86 -35.69
CA ILE A 72 10.43 -4.45 -36.02
C ILE A 72 10.71 -3.58 -34.82
N LYS A 73 9.95 -3.73 -33.73
CA LYS A 73 10.06 -2.83 -32.57
C LYS A 73 11.19 -3.25 -31.60
N GLY A 74 11.69 -4.48 -31.72
CA GLY A 74 12.64 -5.08 -30.77
C GLY A 74 12.07 -5.25 -29.36
N SER A 75 10.75 -5.29 -29.23
CA SER A 75 10.09 -5.75 -28.00
C SER A 75 10.51 -7.20 -27.74
N CYS A 76 11.05 -7.45 -26.55
CA CYS A 76 11.53 -8.77 -26.13
C CYS A 76 10.74 -9.32 -24.95
N PHE A 77 10.40 -10.61 -24.98
CA PHE A 77 9.71 -11.28 -23.88
C PHE A 77 10.33 -12.63 -23.57
N PHE A 78 10.43 -12.96 -22.28
CA PHE A 78 10.85 -14.29 -21.84
C PHE A 78 9.62 -15.20 -21.68
N HIS A 79 9.72 -16.44 -22.14
CA HIS A 79 8.67 -17.45 -22.04
C HIS A 79 9.22 -18.67 -21.30
N GLU A 80 8.71 -18.90 -20.08
CA GLU A 80 8.98 -20.12 -19.29
C GLU A 80 8.13 -21.30 -19.75
N TYR A 81 7.06 -21.04 -20.49
CA TYR A 81 6.07 -22.01 -20.96
C TYR A 81 6.20 -22.28 -22.45
N ASP A 82 5.63 -23.40 -22.88
CA ASP A 82 5.46 -23.74 -24.28
C ASP A 82 4.40 -22.85 -24.94
N PHE A 83 4.64 -22.44 -26.18
CA PHE A 83 3.69 -21.61 -26.94
C PHE A 83 3.74 -21.91 -28.44
N ILE A 84 2.76 -21.42 -29.18
CA ILE A 84 2.75 -21.42 -30.65
C ILE A 84 2.81 -19.97 -31.11
N GLY A 85 3.55 -19.67 -32.18
CA GLY A 85 3.65 -18.31 -32.68
C GLY A 85 2.98 -18.09 -34.02
N ARG A 86 2.73 -16.83 -34.33
CA ARG A 86 2.36 -16.40 -35.68
C ARG A 86 3.56 -16.49 -36.62
N GLY A 87 3.76 -17.66 -37.24
CA GLY A 87 4.80 -17.90 -38.25
C GLY A 87 4.38 -17.55 -39.68
N PHE A 88 5.24 -17.89 -40.65
CA PHE A 88 5.05 -17.73 -42.11
C PHE A 88 4.89 -16.29 -42.65
N SER A 89 5.19 -15.27 -41.84
CA SER A 89 5.25 -13.88 -42.31
C SER A 89 6.66 -13.30 -42.14
N GLY A 90 7.08 -12.39 -43.01
CA GLY A 90 8.37 -11.67 -42.88
C GLY A 90 8.49 -10.81 -41.61
N ALA A 91 7.40 -10.69 -40.83
CA ALA A 91 7.30 -9.96 -39.57
C ALA A 91 7.05 -10.90 -38.37
N SER A 92 7.41 -12.18 -38.44
CA SER A 92 7.27 -13.13 -37.33
C SER A 92 8.34 -12.88 -36.25
N VAL A 93 8.02 -13.14 -34.98
CA VAL A 93 9.03 -13.03 -33.91
C VAL A 93 10.17 -14.02 -34.11
N ASN A 94 11.37 -13.60 -33.72
CA ASN A 94 12.52 -14.49 -33.61
C ASN A 94 12.55 -15.10 -32.21
N VAL A 95 12.98 -16.36 -32.12
CA VAL A 95 13.10 -17.13 -30.88
C VAL A 95 14.58 -17.34 -30.57
N LEU A 96 15.04 -16.83 -29.43
CA LEU A 96 16.38 -17.03 -28.92
C LEU A 96 16.38 -18.16 -27.89
N LYS A 97 17.27 -19.13 -28.10
CA LYS A 97 17.46 -20.31 -27.23
C LYS A 97 18.90 -20.37 -26.73
N HIS A 98 19.04 -20.72 -25.45
CA HIS A 98 20.32 -21.04 -24.83
C HIS A 98 20.07 -21.94 -23.61
N ILE A 99 20.98 -22.87 -23.34
CA ILE A 99 20.80 -23.88 -22.28
C ILE A 99 20.76 -23.28 -20.88
N ASN A 100 21.47 -22.17 -20.65
CA ASN A 100 21.50 -21.46 -19.37
C ASN A 100 20.32 -20.50 -19.16
N LEU A 101 19.38 -20.38 -20.12
CA LEU A 101 18.24 -19.47 -19.94
C LEU A 101 17.33 -19.95 -18.82
N ASN A 102 17.01 -19.03 -17.91
CA ASN A 102 15.93 -19.17 -16.95
C ASN A 102 15.18 -17.85 -16.84
N LYS A 103 14.13 -17.84 -16.02
CA LYS A 103 13.26 -16.68 -15.82
C LYS A 103 14.03 -15.41 -15.49
N PHE A 104 14.97 -15.49 -14.55
CA PHE A 104 15.62 -14.32 -14.00
C PHE A 104 16.66 -13.76 -14.97
N ASN A 105 17.58 -14.59 -15.45
CA ASN A 105 18.57 -14.12 -16.42
C ASN A 105 17.93 -13.76 -17.78
N GLY A 106 16.83 -14.42 -18.17
CA GLY A 106 16.08 -14.12 -19.37
C GLY A 106 15.45 -12.73 -19.33
N LEU A 107 14.88 -12.31 -18.19
CA LEU A 107 14.38 -10.96 -17.99
C LEU A 107 15.49 -9.90 -18.09
N PHE A 108 16.67 -10.18 -17.52
CA PHE A 108 17.84 -9.31 -17.64
C PHE A 108 18.23 -9.11 -19.11
N ILE A 109 18.33 -10.22 -19.86
CA ILE A 109 18.70 -10.22 -21.28
C ILE A 109 17.66 -9.50 -22.14
N CYS A 110 16.36 -9.70 -21.87
CA CYS A 110 15.29 -8.95 -22.54
C CYS A 110 15.49 -7.44 -22.39
N SER A 111 15.82 -6.97 -21.17
CA SER A 111 16.13 -5.56 -20.91
C SER A 111 17.34 -5.07 -21.71
N ALA A 112 18.41 -5.86 -21.76
CA ALA A 112 19.62 -5.53 -22.53
C ALA A 112 19.34 -5.43 -24.04
N ILE A 113 18.59 -6.37 -24.63
CA ILE A 113 18.22 -6.35 -26.05
C ILE A 113 17.31 -5.14 -26.35
N GLN A 114 16.29 -4.91 -25.52
CA GLN A 114 15.37 -3.78 -25.70
C GLN A 114 16.10 -2.43 -25.60
N LYS A 115 17.07 -2.28 -24.69
CA LYS A 115 17.90 -1.07 -24.57
C LYS A 115 18.68 -0.81 -25.86
N THR A 116 19.32 -1.84 -26.43
CA THR A 116 19.99 -1.73 -27.74
C THR A 116 19.00 -1.39 -28.86
N SER A 117 17.80 -1.99 -28.85
CA SER A 117 16.77 -1.74 -29.87
C SER A 117 16.32 -0.28 -29.87
N LYS A 118 15.95 0.26 -28.71
CA LYS A 118 15.46 1.64 -28.57
C LYS A 118 16.51 2.65 -29.05
N LEU A 119 17.77 2.44 -28.71
CA LEU A 119 18.89 3.31 -29.14
C LEU A 119 19.14 3.27 -30.66
N ARG A 120 18.77 2.19 -31.37
CA ARG A 120 18.95 2.05 -32.83
C ARG A 120 17.70 2.43 -33.62
N ALA A 121 16.52 2.26 -33.03
CA ALA A 121 15.24 2.66 -33.62
C ALA A 121 15.14 4.19 -33.80
N SER A 122 15.77 5.00 -32.93
CA SER A 122 15.89 6.46 -33.10
C SER A 122 16.66 6.87 -34.36
N TYR A 123 17.43 5.95 -34.97
CA TYR A 123 18.17 6.15 -36.22
C TYR A 123 17.53 5.42 -37.42
N GLY A 124 16.27 4.94 -37.29
CA GLY A 124 15.57 4.23 -38.37
C GLY A 124 16.04 2.78 -38.63
N TYR A 125 16.86 2.20 -37.74
CA TYR A 125 17.44 0.87 -37.90
C TYR A 125 16.62 -0.21 -37.17
N LEU A 126 15.72 -0.89 -37.89
CA LEU A 126 14.92 -2.02 -37.40
C LEU A 126 15.73 -3.33 -37.35
N PHE A 127 15.46 -4.20 -36.36
CA PHE A 127 16.07 -5.52 -36.15
C PHE A 127 15.48 -6.62 -37.05
N ASN A 128 15.58 -6.49 -38.38
CA ASN A 128 15.26 -7.64 -39.25
C ASN A 128 16.14 -8.86 -38.90
N SER A 129 15.76 -10.07 -39.31
CA SER A 129 16.36 -11.32 -38.81
C SER A 129 17.90 -11.39 -38.96
N ASN A 130 18.50 -10.78 -39.98
CA ASN A 130 19.96 -10.70 -40.14
C ASN A 130 20.61 -9.64 -39.25
N ARG A 131 19.94 -8.51 -39.03
CA ARG A 131 20.40 -7.46 -38.12
C ARG A 131 20.29 -7.88 -36.66
N LEU A 132 19.29 -8.68 -36.29
CA LEU A 132 19.19 -9.27 -34.95
C LEU A 132 20.39 -10.18 -34.67
N LYS A 133 20.72 -11.09 -35.59
CA LYS A 133 21.89 -11.99 -35.47
C LYS A 133 23.18 -11.23 -35.20
N ASN A 134 23.43 -10.14 -35.93
CA ASN A 134 24.63 -9.32 -35.77
C ASN A 134 24.48 -8.17 -34.76
N GLY A 135 23.33 -8.08 -34.08
CA GLY A 135 23.08 -7.10 -33.03
C GLY A 135 24.03 -7.29 -31.86
N THR A 136 24.48 -6.20 -31.25
CA THR A 136 25.41 -6.24 -30.12
C THR A 136 24.69 -5.84 -28.84
N ILE A 137 24.79 -6.69 -27.82
CA ILE A 137 24.29 -6.42 -26.47
C ILE A 137 25.44 -6.34 -25.49
N LEU A 138 25.28 -5.54 -24.43
CA LEU A 138 26.24 -5.43 -23.34
C LEU A 138 25.75 -6.32 -22.20
N LEU A 139 26.58 -7.27 -21.77
CA LEU A 139 26.28 -8.20 -20.68
C LEU A 139 27.45 -8.24 -19.68
N PRO A 140 27.18 -8.52 -18.40
CA PRO A 140 28.22 -8.74 -17.41
C PRO A 140 29.00 -10.01 -17.72
N ILE A 141 30.28 -10.06 -17.36
CA ILE A 141 31.15 -11.21 -17.62
C ILE A 141 31.60 -11.95 -16.36
N ASP A 142 31.86 -13.25 -16.51
CA ASP A 142 32.53 -14.07 -15.51
C ASP A 142 34.07 -13.95 -15.65
N ASN A 143 34.82 -14.62 -14.78
CA ASN A 143 36.28 -14.61 -14.79
C ASN A 143 36.89 -15.18 -16.09
N ASN A 144 36.10 -15.87 -16.91
CA ASN A 144 36.52 -16.43 -18.19
C ASN A 144 36.13 -15.52 -19.38
N GLY A 145 35.52 -14.36 -19.12
CA GLY A 145 35.07 -13.44 -20.15
C GLY A 145 33.79 -13.86 -20.89
N ASN A 146 33.07 -14.86 -20.37
CA ASN A 146 31.77 -15.32 -20.87
C ASN A 146 30.62 -14.58 -20.16
N PRO A 147 29.38 -14.58 -20.70
CA PRO A 147 28.24 -13.97 -20.02
C PRO A 147 28.04 -14.54 -18.61
N ASN A 148 27.96 -13.66 -17.61
CA ASN A 148 27.77 -14.03 -16.21
C ASN A 148 26.29 -14.33 -15.91
N TRP A 149 25.85 -15.55 -16.24
CA TRP A 149 24.47 -15.99 -16.05
C TRP A 149 23.99 -15.93 -14.60
N GLN A 150 24.88 -16.27 -13.65
CA GLN A 150 24.57 -16.28 -12.22
C GLN A 150 24.34 -14.86 -11.70
N PHE A 151 25.22 -13.92 -12.05
CA PHE A 151 25.01 -12.51 -11.67
C PHE A 151 23.70 -11.96 -12.23
N MET A 152 23.38 -12.22 -13.50
CA MET A 152 22.11 -11.76 -14.10
C MET A 152 20.89 -12.31 -13.36
N GLU A 153 20.94 -13.58 -12.96
CA GLU A 153 19.88 -14.21 -12.18
C GLU A 153 19.77 -13.61 -10.77
N ASP A 154 20.87 -13.56 -10.02
CA ASP A 154 20.86 -13.08 -8.63
C ASP A 154 20.51 -11.59 -8.56
N TYR A 155 20.96 -10.79 -9.52
CA TYR A 155 20.60 -9.39 -9.63
C TYR A 155 19.09 -9.22 -9.84
N ILE A 156 18.48 -9.95 -10.78
CA ILE A 156 17.03 -9.86 -11.00
C ILE A 156 16.26 -10.39 -9.78
N LYS A 157 16.71 -11.47 -9.14
CA LYS A 157 16.11 -11.96 -7.88
C LYS A 157 16.16 -10.89 -6.78
N GLN A 158 17.30 -10.20 -6.61
CA GLN A 158 17.47 -9.11 -5.66
C GLN A 158 16.50 -7.96 -5.96
N GLU A 159 16.47 -7.48 -7.20
CA GLU A 159 15.60 -6.36 -7.59
C GLU A 159 14.12 -6.73 -7.48
N MET A 160 13.73 -7.93 -7.90
CA MET A 160 12.36 -8.43 -7.74
C MET A 160 11.98 -8.53 -6.26
N LYS A 161 12.89 -8.99 -5.39
CA LYS A 161 12.66 -9.04 -3.95
C LYS A 161 12.50 -7.64 -3.36
N GLU A 162 13.34 -6.68 -3.75
CA GLU A 162 13.25 -5.29 -3.29
C GLU A 162 11.91 -4.66 -3.71
N GLN A 163 11.47 -4.87 -4.95
CA GLN A 163 10.18 -4.37 -5.44
C GLN A 163 9.00 -5.08 -4.78
N SER A 164 9.07 -6.40 -4.62
CA SER A 164 8.01 -7.18 -3.95
C SER A 164 7.88 -6.76 -2.49
N GLN A 165 8.99 -6.48 -1.79
CA GLN A 165 8.97 -6.00 -0.41
C GLN A 165 8.30 -4.61 -0.30
N LYS A 166 8.59 -3.69 -1.23
CA LYS A 166 7.90 -2.38 -1.26
C LYS A 166 6.38 -2.54 -1.41
N ILE A 167 5.95 -3.48 -2.24
CA ILE A 167 4.54 -3.81 -2.46
C ILE A 167 3.92 -4.42 -1.19
N VAL A 168 4.61 -5.39 -0.57
CA VAL A 168 4.19 -6.03 0.68
C VAL A 168 4.04 -4.99 1.79
N ASP A 169 5.06 -4.16 2.02
CA ASP A 169 5.06 -3.10 3.03
C ASP A 169 3.89 -2.11 2.82
N TYR A 170 3.62 -1.71 1.58
CA TYR A 170 2.49 -0.85 1.25
C TYR A 170 1.15 -1.51 1.63
N TYR A 171 0.96 -2.76 1.23
CA TYR A 171 -0.30 -3.48 1.42
C TYR A 171 -0.52 -3.91 2.88
N GLU A 172 0.52 -4.23 3.64
CA GLU A 172 0.45 -4.49 5.08
C GLU A 172 0.02 -3.23 5.85
N ASN A 173 0.66 -2.09 5.59
CA ASN A 173 0.28 -0.83 6.22
C ASN A 173 -1.17 -0.45 5.86
N LYS A 174 -1.58 -0.71 4.62
CA LYS A 174 -2.96 -0.48 4.18
C LYS A 174 -3.94 -1.42 4.87
N LEU A 175 -3.60 -2.70 5.01
CA LEU A 175 -4.40 -3.69 5.73
C LEU A 175 -4.62 -3.30 7.19
N LEU A 176 -3.58 -2.82 7.88
CA LEU A 176 -3.69 -2.33 9.26
C LEU A 176 -4.67 -1.15 9.37
N LYS A 177 -4.53 -0.14 8.50
CA LYS A 177 -5.45 1.00 8.45
C LYS A 177 -6.90 0.57 8.20
N LEU A 178 -7.11 -0.35 7.25
CA LEU A 178 -8.43 -0.90 6.96
C LEU A 178 -9.00 -1.69 8.15
N GLY A 179 -8.16 -2.43 8.87
CA GLY A 179 -8.52 -3.10 10.12
C GLY A 179 -9.03 -2.10 11.17
N PHE A 180 -8.35 -0.98 11.36
CA PHE A 180 -8.81 0.08 12.27
C PHE A 180 -10.13 0.72 11.82
N ASN A 181 -10.28 0.96 10.51
CA ASN A 181 -11.52 1.52 9.97
C ASN A 181 -12.72 0.57 10.10
N LEU A 182 -12.51 -0.74 10.06
CA LEU A 182 -13.55 -1.75 10.28
C LEU A 182 -13.92 -1.89 11.76
N LEU A 183 -12.98 -1.57 12.65
CA LEU A 183 -13.16 -1.55 14.10
C LEU A 183 -13.65 -0.19 14.63
N ASP A 184 -13.89 0.79 13.73
CA ASP A 184 -14.34 2.15 14.02
C ASP A 184 -13.44 2.91 15.03
N LEU A 185 -12.11 2.79 14.87
CA LEU A 185 -11.10 3.41 15.76
C LEU A 185 -10.57 4.78 15.28
N GLU A 186 -11.28 5.54 14.43
CA GLU A 186 -10.95 6.96 14.18
C GLU A 186 -11.34 7.80 15.40
N VAL A 187 -10.40 8.56 15.97
CA VAL A 187 -10.60 9.31 17.23
C VAL A 187 -10.20 10.78 17.10
N GLU A 188 -11.02 11.64 17.69
CA GLU A 188 -10.70 13.06 17.90
C GLU A 188 -9.77 13.23 19.10
N TRP A 189 -9.13 14.39 19.23
CA TRP A 189 -8.17 14.67 20.31
C TRP A 189 -8.55 15.93 21.07
N LYS A 190 -8.35 15.91 22.40
CA LYS A 190 -8.68 17.02 23.29
C LYS A 190 -7.63 17.21 24.37
N GLU A 191 -7.50 18.44 24.86
CA GLU A 191 -6.70 18.76 26.04
C GLU A 191 -7.39 18.36 27.34
N PHE A 192 -6.62 17.78 28.26
CA PHE A 192 -7.02 17.45 29.62
C PHE A 192 -6.00 18.01 30.61
N PHE A 193 -6.44 18.50 31.77
CA PHE A 193 -5.47 18.86 32.81
C PHE A 193 -4.78 17.61 33.34
N PHE A 194 -3.50 17.76 33.69
CA PHE A 194 -2.69 16.67 34.18
C PHE A 194 -3.29 15.99 35.41
N THR A 195 -3.89 16.79 36.31
CA THR A 195 -4.60 16.35 37.52
C THR A 195 -5.94 15.67 37.25
N ASP A 196 -6.53 15.85 36.06
CA ASP A 196 -7.75 15.14 35.68
C ASP A 196 -7.45 13.69 35.34
N ILE A 197 -6.28 13.44 34.74
CA ILE A 197 -5.82 12.14 34.26
C ILE A 197 -5.09 11.36 35.36
N PHE A 198 -4.12 11.97 36.02
CA PHE A 198 -3.33 11.36 37.08
C PHE A 198 -3.86 11.80 38.44
N LYS A 199 -4.62 10.92 39.09
CA LYS A 199 -5.24 11.21 40.40
C LYS A 199 -4.25 11.19 41.55
N GLU A 200 -3.12 10.50 41.39
CA GLU A 200 -2.03 10.55 42.36
C GLU A 200 -0.74 10.97 41.65
N VAL A 201 -0.23 12.13 42.05
CA VAL A 201 1.05 12.69 41.59
C VAL A 201 1.91 12.87 42.82
N LYS A 202 2.90 12.00 43.01
CA LYS A 202 3.65 11.94 44.27
C LYS A 202 5.13 11.74 44.03
N ARG A 203 5.95 12.66 44.56
CA ARG A 203 7.40 12.56 44.55
C ARG A 203 7.88 11.32 45.31
N GLY A 204 9.01 10.74 44.91
CA GLY A 204 9.67 9.71 45.74
C GLY A 204 10.29 10.32 47.00
N LYS A 205 11.13 9.55 47.69
CA LYS A 205 11.75 9.99 48.95
C LYS A 205 13.26 9.88 48.86
N ARG A 206 13.95 10.88 49.41
CA ARG A 206 15.41 10.96 49.39
C ARG A 206 16.01 9.77 50.14
N LEU A 207 16.87 9.02 49.46
CA LEU A 207 17.67 7.95 50.03
C LEU A 207 19.07 8.01 49.42
N THR A 208 20.06 8.38 50.22
CA THR A 208 21.46 8.49 49.78
C THR A 208 22.07 7.11 49.56
N LYS A 209 23.04 6.99 48.65
CA LYS A 209 23.72 5.70 48.36
C LYS A 209 24.27 5.01 49.61
N ALA A 210 24.85 5.76 50.55
CA ALA A 210 25.35 5.22 51.82
C ALA A 210 24.28 4.55 52.70
N ASN A 211 23.01 4.93 52.53
CA ASN A 211 21.88 4.39 53.30
C ASN A 211 21.10 3.31 52.54
N GLN A 212 21.50 3.01 51.30
CA GLN A 212 20.91 1.93 50.53
C GLN A 212 21.48 0.59 51.01
N LYS A 213 20.58 -0.38 51.17
CA LYS A 213 20.92 -1.77 51.44
C LYS A 213 20.69 -2.56 50.17
N GLU A 214 21.69 -3.30 49.72
CA GLU A 214 21.58 -4.15 48.54
C GLU A 214 20.38 -5.11 48.65
N GLY A 215 19.76 -5.41 47.52
CA GLY A 215 18.56 -6.24 47.45
C GLY A 215 18.09 -6.47 46.03
N ASP A 216 16.81 -6.81 45.89
CA ASP A 216 16.18 -7.26 44.64
C ASP A 216 15.05 -6.34 44.16
N ILE A 217 14.72 -5.27 44.91
CA ILE A 217 13.69 -4.30 44.50
C ILE A 217 14.35 -3.17 43.70
N PRO A 218 13.93 -2.90 42.46
CA PRO A 218 14.45 -1.79 41.67
C PRO A 218 14.35 -0.45 42.40
N TYR A 219 15.45 0.30 42.46
CA TYR A 219 15.47 1.70 42.86
C TYR A 219 15.48 2.57 41.61
N VAL A 220 14.41 3.34 41.41
CA VAL A 220 14.23 4.16 40.21
C VAL A 220 14.63 5.61 40.52
N SER A 221 15.57 6.12 39.72
CA SER A 221 16.14 7.45 39.81
C SER A 221 15.87 8.29 38.55
N SER A 222 16.51 9.45 38.43
CA SER A 222 16.32 10.38 37.31
C SER A 222 17.13 10.07 36.06
N THR A 223 17.66 8.85 35.91
CA THR A 223 18.38 8.41 34.70
C THR A 223 17.43 8.11 33.55
N ALA A 224 17.80 8.48 32.33
CA ALA A 224 17.08 8.08 31.11
C ALA A 224 17.41 6.64 30.66
N LEU A 225 18.39 5.99 31.29
CA LEU A 225 18.82 4.64 30.94
C LEU A 225 18.02 3.58 31.69
N ASN A 226 17.93 2.38 31.11
CA ASN A 226 17.38 1.19 31.77
C ASN A 226 16.02 1.41 32.48
N ASN A 227 15.10 2.12 31.84
CA ASN A 227 13.81 2.50 32.41
C ASN A 227 13.91 3.26 33.75
N GLY A 228 14.98 4.02 33.97
CA GLY A 228 15.19 4.75 35.22
C GLY A 228 15.73 3.91 36.38
N ILE A 229 15.95 2.60 36.20
CA ILE A 229 16.50 1.73 37.26
C ILE A 229 17.99 2.05 37.44
N ASP A 230 18.35 2.56 38.63
CA ASP A 230 19.74 2.90 38.99
C ASP A 230 20.46 1.68 39.58
N ASN A 231 19.80 0.97 40.50
CA ASN A 231 20.28 -0.23 41.17
C ASN A 231 19.11 -1.00 41.81
N PHE A 232 19.42 -2.04 42.60
CA PHE A 232 18.43 -2.83 43.34
C PHE A 232 18.73 -2.77 44.85
N ILE A 233 17.69 -2.58 45.66
CA ILE A 233 17.81 -2.37 47.12
C ILE A 233 16.74 -3.15 47.90
N SER A 234 16.94 -3.32 49.20
CA SER A 234 16.01 -4.03 50.12
C SER A 234 15.41 -3.11 51.20
N ASN A 235 15.63 -1.80 51.14
CA ASN A 235 15.12 -0.85 52.14
C ASN A 235 13.58 -0.88 52.24
N ASN A 236 13.06 -0.93 53.47
CA ASN A 236 11.61 -0.92 53.75
C ASN A 236 11.16 0.24 54.65
N LYS A 237 12.06 0.84 55.44
CA LYS A 237 11.79 2.02 56.29
C LYS A 237 12.21 3.30 55.59
N GLY A 238 11.39 4.35 55.72
CA GLY A 238 11.73 5.68 55.23
C GLY A 238 11.77 5.82 53.69
N VAL A 239 11.21 4.85 52.96
CA VAL A 239 11.14 4.82 51.50
C VAL A 239 9.69 4.87 51.02
N ARG A 240 9.48 5.09 49.71
CA ARG A 240 8.15 4.96 49.08
C ARG A 240 8.22 3.91 47.98
N LYS A 241 7.36 2.90 48.11
CA LYS A 241 7.21 1.82 47.14
C LYS A 241 6.02 2.10 46.23
N TYR A 242 6.16 1.74 44.97
CA TYR A 242 5.16 1.95 43.94
C TYR A 242 5.14 0.78 42.98
N LYS A 243 4.02 0.60 42.26
CA LYS A 243 3.82 -0.42 41.25
C LYS A 243 2.70 0.02 40.31
N ASN A 244 2.74 -0.44 39.06
CA ASN A 244 1.71 -0.23 38.05
C ASN A 244 1.38 1.26 37.81
N ASN A 245 2.42 2.05 37.59
CA ASN A 245 2.31 3.49 37.36
C ASN A 245 3.48 3.99 36.49
N LEU A 246 3.48 5.30 36.21
CA LEU A 246 4.62 5.95 35.54
C LEU A 246 5.56 6.60 36.56
N SER A 247 6.84 6.63 36.23
CA SER A 247 7.80 7.59 36.79
C SER A 247 8.08 8.70 35.79
N ILE A 248 8.34 9.91 36.27
CA ILE A 248 8.91 11.02 35.48
C ILE A 248 10.09 11.64 36.23
N ALA A 249 11.21 11.83 35.55
CA ALA A 249 12.38 12.49 36.10
C ALA A 249 12.16 14.00 36.25
N ASN A 250 12.34 14.50 37.48
CA ASN A 250 12.17 15.92 37.79
C ASN A 250 13.43 16.75 37.48
N SER A 251 14.60 16.14 37.69
CA SER A 251 15.95 16.70 37.57
C SER A 251 16.85 15.76 36.75
N GLY A 252 18.06 16.16 36.36
CA GLY A 252 18.96 15.29 35.58
C GLY A 252 18.43 15.04 34.17
N SER A 253 17.97 13.82 33.85
CA SER A 253 17.28 13.52 32.58
C SER A 253 15.82 13.99 32.61
N VAL A 254 15.62 15.30 32.81
CA VAL A 254 14.32 15.92 33.07
C VAL A 254 13.30 15.57 31.99
N GLY A 255 12.14 15.06 32.40
CA GLY A 255 11.04 14.67 31.52
C GLY A 255 11.07 13.22 31.05
N SER A 256 12.15 12.48 31.26
CA SER A 256 12.19 11.04 30.97
C SER A 256 11.13 10.30 31.77
N CYS A 257 10.33 9.49 31.07
CA CYS A 257 9.14 8.87 31.62
C CYS A 257 9.07 7.39 31.28
N PHE A 258 8.84 6.56 32.29
CA PHE A 258 8.84 5.11 32.17
C PHE A 258 7.65 4.48 32.87
N TYR A 259 7.13 3.39 32.31
CA TYR A 259 6.11 2.57 32.94
C TYR A 259 6.74 1.44 33.74
N HIS A 260 6.25 1.23 34.97
CA HIS A 260 6.74 0.19 35.87
C HIS A 260 5.63 -0.77 36.25
N LYS A 261 5.63 -1.97 35.64
CA LYS A 261 4.71 -3.06 35.98
C LYS A 261 5.04 -3.71 37.34
N TYR A 262 6.32 -3.68 37.72
CA TYR A 262 6.87 -4.29 38.93
C TYR A 262 6.88 -3.31 40.10
N GLU A 263 7.03 -3.85 41.32
CA GLU A 263 7.26 -3.03 42.52
C GLU A 263 8.64 -2.38 42.44
N TYR A 264 8.74 -1.10 42.80
CA TYR A 264 10.00 -0.37 42.83
C TYR A 264 10.00 0.70 43.94
N ILE A 265 11.19 1.18 44.30
CA ILE A 265 11.37 2.28 45.25
C ILE A 265 11.77 3.55 44.50
N ALA A 266 11.06 4.65 44.74
CA ALA A 266 11.27 5.90 44.02
C ALA A 266 12.18 6.89 44.77
N SER A 267 13.18 7.45 44.08
CA SER A 267 14.01 8.55 44.58
C SER A 267 13.26 9.89 44.67
N ASP A 268 13.78 10.85 45.42
CA ASP A 268 13.28 12.24 45.47
C ASP A 268 13.40 12.98 44.13
N HIS A 269 14.24 12.50 43.21
CA HIS A 269 14.45 13.09 41.89
C HIS A 269 13.41 12.67 40.85
N ILE A 270 12.47 11.79 41.21
CA ILE A 270 11.36 11.40 40.34
C ILE A 270 9.99 11.66 40.96
N THR A 271 9.00 11.86 40.11
CA THR A 271 7.58 11.92 40.48
C THR A 271 6.86 10.72 39.90
N THR A 272 5.99 10.11 40.71
CA THR A 272 5.16 8.97 40.29
C THR A 272 3.78 9.46 39.87
N LEU A 273 3.24 8.87 38.80
CA LEU A 273 1.98 9.26 38.17
C LEU A 273 1.04 8.05 38.08
N THR A 274 -0.02 8.05 38.88
CA THR A 274 -0.99 6.94 38.91
C THR A 274 -2.32 7.36 38.28
N CYS A 275 -2.80 6.56 37.34
CA CYS A 275 -4.10 6.71 36.69
C CYS A 275 -5.01 5.53 37.07
N LYS A 276 -6.21 5.82 37.57
CA LYS A 276 -7.14 4.77 38.05
C LYS A 276 -7.67 3.84 36.95
N ASN A 277 -7.76 4.34 35.72
CA ASN A 277 -8.38 3.64 34.58
C ASN A 277 -7.37 3.13 33.55
N ALA A 278 -6.09 2.99 33.94
CA ALA A 278 -5.02 2.62 33.02
C ALA A 278 -4.54 1.16 33.21
N ASP A 279 -4.52 0.41 32.12
CA ASP A 279 -3.77 -0.84 32.00
C ASP A 279 -2.32 -0.56 31.56
N GLU A 280 -1.52 -1.63 31.43
CA GLU A 280 -0.13 -1.55 30.97
C GLU A 280 0.04 -0.80 29.64
N ASN A 281 -0.87 -1.03 28.69
CA ASN A 281 -0.78 -0.44 27.35
C ASN A 281 -1.18 1.03 27.38
N ILE A 282 -2.19 1.39 28.18
CA ILE A 282 -2.57 2.78 28.41
C ILE A 282 -1.41 3.53 29.07
N TYR A 283 -0.72 2.93 30.05
CA TYR A 283 0.46 3.55 30.65
C TYR A 283 1.60 3.73 29.64
N LYS A 284 1.91 2.73 28.83
CA LYS A 284 2.89 2.85 27.73
C LYS A 284 2.48 3.92 26.71
N PHE A 285 1.19 4.07 26.42
CA PHE A 285 0.70 5.13 25.55
C PHE A 285 0.95 6.49 26.20
N MET A 286 0.49 6.67 27.43
CA MET A 286 0.61 7.91 28.18
C MET A 286 2.06 8.29 28.43
N SER A 287 2.99 7.34 28.63
CA SER A 287 4.41 7.65 28.82
C SER A 287 5.00 8.39 27.62
N THR A 288 4.58 8.05 26.39
CA THR A 288 5.02 8.76 25.18
C THR A 288 4.49 10.19 25.11
N ILE A 289 3.28 10.43 25.63
CA ILE A 289 2.68 11.77 25.68
C ILE A 289 3.35 12.61 26.76
N VAL A 290 3.52 12.05 27.96
CA VAL A 290 4.16 12.70 29.11
C VAL A 290 5.63 13.02 28.81
N LYS A 291 6.35 12.15 28.10
CA LYS A 291 7.74 12.37 27.71
C LYS A 291 7.95 13.64 26.86
N ARG A 292 6.91 14.18 26.21
CA ARG A 292 7.01 15.45 25.48
C ARG A 292 7.40 16.63 26.37
N LEU A 293 7.19 16.52 27.70
CA LEU A 293 7.65 17.49 28.68
C LEU A 293 9.17 17.69 28.68
N GLU A 294 9.96 16.73 28.17
CA GLU A 294 11.42 16.86 27.94
C GLU A 294 11.77 18.08 27.07
N SER A 295 10.87 18.50 26.17
CA SER A 295 11.10 19.70 25.34
C SER A 295 10.84 21.02 26.06
N LYS A 296 10.08 20.98 27.16
CA LYS A 296 9.62 22.17 27.91
C LYS A 296 10.46 22.45 29.14
N TYR A 297 11.01 21.39 29.73
CA TYR A 297 11.76 21.41 30.99
C TYR A 297 13.21 21.00 30.75
N SER A 298 14.10 21.48 31.60
CA SER A 298 15.54 21.25 31.46
C SER A 298 16.21 21.28 32.84
N PHE A 299 17.52 21.04 32.89
CA PHE A 299 18.28 21.15 34.14
C PHE A 299 18.09 22.51 34.84
N ASN A 300 18.03 23.61 34.07
CA ASN A 300 17.80 24.96 34.60
C ASN A 300 16.32 25.27 34.87
N ARG A 301 15.42 24.35 34.50
CA ARG A 301 13.97 24.49 34.64
C ARG A 301 13.36 23.13 34.97
N GLU A 302 13.59 22.66 36.18
CA GLU A 302 13.13 21.35 36.63
C GLU A 302 11.60 21.26 36.78
N ILE A 303 11.09 20.04 36.76
CA ILE A 303 9.68 19.77 37.06
C ILE A 303 9.46 19.84 38.56
N ASN A 304 8.46 20.61 38.98
CA ASN A 304 8.01 20.69 40.37
C ASN A 304 6.49 20.52 40.46
N ASP A 305 5.99 20.34 41.68
CA ASP A 305 4.59 19.97 41.93
C ASP A 305 3.61 21.04 41.39
N THR A 306 3.95 22.33 41.51
CA THR A 306 3.14 23.43 40.97
C THR A 306 3.16 23.48 39.44
N ARG A 307 4.29 23.14 38.82
CA ARG A 307 4.46 23.14 37.37
C ARG A 307 3.71 21.98 36.73
N ILE A 308 3.92 20.76 37.23
CA ILE A 308 3.30 19.55 36.69
C ILE A 308 1.76 19.56 36.87
N SER A 309 1.25 20.11 37.97
CA SER A 309 -0.19 20.22 38.21
C SER A 309 -0.91 21.16 37.24
N ARG A 310 -0.20 22.13 36.65
CA ARG A 310 -0.73 23.06 35.64
C ARG A 310 -0.57 22.57 34.20
N GLU A 311 0.09 21.44 34.00
CA GLU A 311 0.26 20.89 32.66
C GLU A 311 -1.05 20.39 32.09
N LYS A 312 -1.08 20.33 30.76
CA LYS A 312 -2.14 19.69 29.99
C LYS A 312 -1.58 18.59 29.12
N LEU A 313 -2.37 17.56 28.93
CA LEU A 313 -2.09 16.44 28.05
C LEU A 313 -3.10 16.46 26.90
N ILE A 314 -2.64 16.12 25.70
CA ILE A 314 -3.53 15.90 24.57
C ILE A 314 -3.76 14.40 24.45
N LEU A 315 -5.02 13.97 24.64
CA LEU A 315 -5.42 12.57 24.60
C LEU A 315 -6.58 12.36 23.60
N PRO A 316 -6.71 11.16 23.03
CA PRO A 316 -7.86 10.83 22.17
C PRO A 316 -9.14 10.79 23.00
N ILE A 317 -10.28 11.13 22.39
CA ILE A 317 -11.58 11.17 23.08
C ILE A 317 -12.58 10.15 22.55
N ASP A 318 -13.42 9.64 23.45
CA ASP A 318 -14.61 8.87 23.09
C ASP A 318 -15.76 9.80 22.65
N LYS A 319 -16.91 9.21 22.33
CA LYS A 319 -18.09 9.94 21.86
C LYS A 319 -18.65 10.93 22.90
N ASP A 320 -18.32 10.73 24.17
CA ASP A 320 -18.75 11.57 25.29
C ASP A 320 -17.72 12.65 25.62
N GLY A 321 -16.60 12.70 24.90
CA GLY A 321 -15.53 13.68 25.10
C GLY A 321 -14.58 13.36 26.26
N ASN A 322 -14.65 12.14 26.81
CA ASN A 322 -13.75 11.64 27.84
C ASN A 322 -12.52 10.97 27.20
N PRO A 323 -11.40 10.78 27.93
CA PRO A 323 -10.24 10.09 27.37
C PRO A 323 -10.61 8.68 26.91
N HIS A 324 -10.27 8.36 25.66
CA HIS A 324 -10.61 7.08 25.03
C HIS A 324 -9.66 5.97 25.46
N TRP A 325 -9.84 5.44 26.67
CA TRP A 325 -8.97 4.43 27.30
C TRP A 325 -8.77 3.19 26.42
N GLU A 326 -9.85 2.65 25.87
CA GLU A 326 -9.81 1.47 25.01
C GLU A 326 -8.98 1.69 23.74
N TYR A 327 -9.09 2.87 23.11
CA TYR A 327 -8.29 3.22 21.94
C TYR A 327 -6.80 3.25 22.31
N MET A 328 -6.42 3.90 23.42
CA MET A 328 -5.02 4.00 23.85
C MET A 328 -4.41 2.62 24.13
N SER A 329 -5.16 1.73 24.82
CA SER A 329 -4.72 0.35 25.07
C SER A 329 -4.50 -0.42 23.77
N LYS A 330 -5.51 -0.43 22.89
CA LYS A 330 -5.42 -1.13 21.60
C LYS A 330 -4.33 -0.54 20.72
N PHE A 331 -4.12 0.78 20.72
CA PHE A 331 -3.08 1.42 19.92
C PHE A 331 -1.67 0.94 20.27
N ILE A 332 -1.33 0.81 21.56
CA ILE A 332 -0.02 0.28 21.96
C ILE A 332 0.08 -1.20 21.66
N GLN A 333 -0.96 -1.99 21.92
CA GLN A 333 -0.99 -3.39 21.48
C GLN A 333 -0.74 -3.49 19.98
N ASN A 334 -1.31 -2.58 19.18
CA ASN A 334 -1.13 -2.52 17.73
C ASN A 334 0.29 -2.08 17.31
N LEU A 335 0.94 -1.20 18.07
CA LEU A 335 2.33 -0.81 17.82
C LEU A 335 3.32 -1.91 18.22
N GLU A 336 3.06 -2.60 19.33
CA GLU A 336 3.79 -3.81 19.72
C GLU A 336 3.65 -4.85 18.60
N VAL A 337 2.43 -5.11 18.14
CA VAL A 337 2.09 -5.91 16.95
C VAL A 337 2.85 -5.46 15.69
N LYS A 338 2.96 -4.15 15.43
CA LYS A 338 3.69 -3.59 14.27
C LYS A 338 5.21 -3.70 14.39
N SER A 339 5.76 -3.62 15.60
CA SER A 339 7.19 -3.83 15.87
C SER A 339 7.59 -5.29 15.64
N ILE A 340 6.61 -6.19 15.71
CA ILE A 340 6.76 -7.59 15.34
C ILE A 340 6.63 -7.74 13.82
N LYS A 341 7.58 -7.14 13.09
CA LYS A 341 7.85 -7.42 11.67
C LYS A 341 8.07 -8.91 11.38
N ASN A 342 8.31 -9.71 12.42
CA ASN A 342 8.53 -11.16 12.37
C ASN A 342 7.24 -12.01 12.52
N ILE A 343 6.06 -11.42 12.79
CA ILE A 343 4.79 -12.14 13.08
C ILE A 343 3.63 -11.61 12.21
N VAL A 344 3.94 -11.07 11.03
CA VAL A 344 2.96 -10.69 9.99
C VAL A 344 1.96 -11.82 9.71
N GLN A 345 2.43 -13.07 9.71
CA GLN A 345 1.62 -14.24 9.40
C GLN A 345 0.54 -14.53 10.46
N TYR A 346 0.79 -14.25 11.75
CA TYR A 346 -0.19 -14.49 12.81
C TYR A 346 -1.22 -13.37 12.92
N ILE A 347 -0.84 -12.13 12.63
CA ILE A 347 -1.74 -10.97 12.60
C ILE A 347 -2.75 -11.11 11.45
N TYR A 348 -2.28 -11.58 10.30
CA TYR A 348 -3.13 -11.99 9.19
C TYR A 348 -4.18 -13.04 9.63
N ILE A 349 -3.76 -14.06 10.38
CA ILE A 349 -4.65 -15.11 10.90
C ILE A 349 -5.63 -14.53 11.91
N TYR A 350 -5.19 -13.69 12.83
CA TYR A 350 -6.04 -13.10 13.88
C TYR A 350 -7.07 -12.13 13.30
N ILE A 351 -6.67 -11.18 12.46
CA ILE A 351 -7.59 -10.26 11.75
C ILE A 351 -8.58 -11.09 10.93
N TYR A 352 -8.11 -12.14 10.24
CA TYR A 352 -9.00 -13.04 9.51
C TYR A 352 -9.97 -13.77 10.43
N ILE A 353 -9.56 -14.27 11.60
CA ILE A 353 -10.47 -14.92 12.57
C ILE A 353 -11.53 -13.92 13.06
N GLN A 354 -11.14 -12.69 13.39
CA GLN A 354 -12.07 -11.64 13.82
C GLN A 354 -13.04 -11.23 12.70
N ILE A 355 -12.54 -11.12 11.45
CA ILE A 355 -13.37 -10.83 10.27
C ILE A 355 -14.27 -12.03 9.93
N LYS A 356 -13.81 -13.27 10.07
CA LYS A 356 -14.59 -14.49 9.80
C LYS A 356 -15.78 -14.63 10.74
N GLY A 357 -15.64 -14.17 11.99
CA GLY A 357 -16.75 -14.03 12.94
C GLY A 357 -17.80 -13.01 12.48
N LYS A 358 -17.36 -11.80 12.07
CA LYS A 358 -18.24 -10.69 11.63
C LYS A 358 -18.76 -10.80 10.18
N LEU A 359 -18.17 -11.67 9.35
CA LEU A 359 -18.54 -11.85 7.93
C LEU A 359 -19.99 -12.31 7.73
N LYS A 360 -20.60 -12.94 8.76
CA LYS A 360 -22.01 -13.33 8.74
C LYS A 360 -22.97 -12.12 8.82
N GLU A 361 -22.55 -11.01 9.44
CA GLU A 361 -23.36 -9.80 9.60
C GLU A 361 -23.41 -8.95 8.32
N TYR A 362 -22.37 -8.97 7.49
CA TYR A 362 -22.29 -8.22 6.23
C TYR A 362 -22.64 -9.09 5.01
N ASN A 363 -23.58 -10.02 5.20
CA ASN A 363 -24.10 -10.89 4.16
C ASN A 363 -25.20 -10.17 3.38
N LEU A 364 -25.07 -10.11 2.04
CA LEU A 364 -26.04 -9.48 1.13
C LEU A 364 -27.47 -10.05 1.29
N LYS A 365 -27.61 -11.30 1.79
CA LYS A 365 -28.90 -11.99 1.95
C LYS A 365 -29.81 -11.38 3.03
N ASN A 366 -29.26 -10.68 4.02
CA ASN A 366 -30.02 -10.15 5.16
C ASN A 366 -30.15 -8.62 5.14
N ILE A 367 -29.98 -8.01 3.97
CA ILE A 367 -29.97 -6.57 3.79
C ILE A 367 -31.19 -6.17 2.98
N ASN A 368 -31.90 -5.15 3.45
CA ASN A 368 -32.96 -4.52 2.68
C ASN A 368 -32.33 -3.68 1.56
N TRP A 369 -32.88 -3.77 0.35
CA TRP A 369 -32.40 -3.04 -0.81
C TRP A 369 -33.52 -2.16 -1.35
N LYS A 370 -33.19 -0.91 -1.66
CA LYS A 370 -34.13 0.06 -2.24
C LYS A 370 -33.50 0.80 -3.40
N GLU A 371 -34.34 1.28 -4.29
CA GLU A 371 -33.93 2.19 -5.35
C GLU A 371 -33.82 3.62 -4.81
N TYR A 372 -32.75 4.32 -5.20
CA TYR A 372 -32.53 5.73 -4.92
C TYR A 372 -32.21 6.47 -6.20
N PHE A 373 -32.76 7.68 -6.37
CA PHE A 373 -32.34 8.57 -7.44
C PHE A 373 -30.92 9.06 -7.17
N ILE A 374 -30.08 9.15 -8.20
CA ILE A 374 -28.70 9.62 -8.02
C ILE A 374 -28.66 11.04 -7.44
N GLU A 375 -29.62 11.91 -7.79
CA GLU A 375 -29.68 13.26 -7.24
C GLU A 375 -30.02 13.31 -5.74
N GLU A 376 -30.61 12.24 -5.17
CA GLU A 376 -30.84 12.12 -3.73
C GLU A 376 -29.52 11.92 -2.97
N ILE A 377 -28.55 11.24 -3.58
CA ILE A 377 -27.28 10.83 -2.94
C ILE A 377 -26.05 11.63 -3.41
N CYS A 378 -26.12 12.29 -4.57
CA CYS A 378 -25.00 12.99 -5.20
C CYS A 378 -25.42 14.36 -5.76
N ASN A 379 -24.54 15.34 -5.62
CA ASN A 379 -24.55 16.57 -6.42
C ASN A 379 -23.78 16.33 -7.72
N ILE A 380 -24.35 16.70 -8.87
CA ILE A 380 -23.79 16.39 -10.20
C ILE A 380 -23.30 17.67 -10.88
N TYR A 381 -22.05 17.64 -11.32
CA TYR A 381 -21.37 18.74 -12.01
C TYR A 381 -20.84 18.29 -13.38
N SER A 382 -20.82 19.21 -14.33
CA SER A 382 -20.17 19.00 -15.63
C SER A 382 -18.65 19.13 -15.49
N GLY A 383 -17.92 18.37 -16.30
CA GLY A 383 -16.50 18.67 -16.54
C GLY A 383 -16.32 19.75 -17.62
N LYS A 384 -15.07 19.98 -18.00
CA LYS A 384 -14.64 20.98 -18.99
C LYS A 384 -13.41 20.47 -19.72
N ASP A 385 -13.46 20.57 -21.05
CA ASP A 385 -12.37 20.08 -21.88
C ASP A 385 -11.13 20.98 -21.77
N ILE A 386 -9.98 20.34 -21.74
CA ILE A 386 -8.68 20.93 -22.07
C ILE A 386 -8.30 20.33 -23.43
N TYR A 387 -8.36 21.15 -24.47
CA TYR A 387 -8.08 20.69 -25.83
C TYR A 387 -6.61 20.27 -25.98
N GLU A 388 -6.31 19.38 -26.92
CA GLU A 388 -4.96 18.83 -27.10
C GLU A 388 -3.88 19.90 -27.22
N ARG A 389 -4.13 20.93 -28.03
CA ARG A 389 -3.23 22.07 -28.23
C ARG A 389 -3.01 22.93 -26.97
N GLU A 390 -3.84 22.79 -25.95
CA GLU A 390 -3.84 23.58 -24.70
C GLU A 390 -3.29 22.78 -23.50
N ARG A 391 -3.07 21.46 -23.68
CA ARG A 391 -2.57 20.60 -22.61
C ARG A 391 -1.10 20.89 -22.35
N ILE A 392 -0.79 21.19 -21.10
CA ILE A 392 0.58 21.36 -20.60
C ILE A 392 0.87 20.14 -19.74
N GLU A 393 1.94 19.40 -20.06
CA GLU A 393 2.35 18.22 -19.30
C GLU A 393 2.58 18.58 -17.82
N GLY A 394 2.23 17.66 -16.92
CA GLY A 394 2.38 17.85 -15.47
C GLY A 394 1.96 16.63 -14.68
N GLN A 395 1.68 16.80 -13.39
CA GLN A 395 1.42 15.69 -12.46
C GLN A 395 -0.04 15.55 -12.03
N THR A 396 -0.93 16.47 -12.41
CA THR A 396 -2.35 16.41 -12.04
C THR A 396 -3.10 15.48 -13.00
N PRO A 397 -3.78 14.42 -12.52
CA PRO A 397 -4.59 13.57 -13.38
C PRO A 397 -5.70 14.37 -14.09
N TYR A 398 -5.81 14.18 -15.40
CA TYR A 398 -6.91 14.67 -16.22
C TYR A 398 -7.80 13.50 -16.67
N VAL A 399 -8.98 13.42 -16.07
CA VAL A 399 -9.98 12.36 -16.28
C VAL A 399 -10.80 12.68 -17.52
N THR A 400 -10.79 11.76 -18.48
CA THR A 400 -11.52 11.83 -19.76
C THR A 400 -12.50 10.66 -19.87
N SER A 401 -13.14 10.48 -21.04
CA SER A 401 -14.16 9.46 -21.29
C SER A 401 -13.62 8.06 -21.64
N THR A 402 -12.37 7.76 -21.22
CA THR A 402 -11.75 6.44 -21.39
C THR A 402 -12.24 5.44 -20.33
N ALA A 403 -12.30 4.16 -20.68
CA ALA A 403 -12.54 3.07 -19.73
C ALA A 403 -11.26 2.64 -18.98
N ASN A 404 -10.10 3.07 -19.45
CA ASN A 404 -8.80 2.64 -18.94
C ASN A 404 -8.32 3.55 -17.80
N ASN A 405 -7.42 3.05 -16.95
CA ASN A 405 -6.70 3.83 -15.93
C ASN A 405 -7.60 4.71 -15.06
N ASN A 406 -8.75 4.20 -14.63
CA ASN A 406 -9.75 4.96 -13.87
C ASN A 406 -10.25 6.24 -14.59
N GLY A 407 -10.31 6.22 -15.91
CA GLY A 407 -10.69 7.38 -16.71
C GLY A 407 -9.54 8.38 -16.93
N ILE A 408 -8.34 8.17 -16.37
CA ILE A 408 -7.22 9.10 -16.57
C ILE A 408 -6.68 8.95 -17.99
N GLY A 409 -6.85 10.00 -18.79
CA GLY A 409 -6.30 10.07 -20.15
C GLY A 409 -4.91 10.68 -20.20
N TYR A 410 -4.64 11.66 -19.33
CA TYR A 410 -3.42 12.46 -19.34
C TYR A 410 -3.04 12.92 -17.93
N PHE A 411 -1.81 13.38 -17.77
CA PHE A 411 -1.39 14.16 -16.60
C PHE A 411 -0.97 15.55 -17.07
N VAL A 412 -1.49 16.58 -16.39
CA VAL A 412 -1.36 17.97 -16.82
C VAL A 412 -0.96 18.89 -15.67
N SER A 413 -0.42 20.05 -15.99
CA SER A 413 -0.17 21.16 -15.05
C SER A 413 -1.20 22.28 -15.18
N ASN A 414 -2.12 22.18 -16.14
CA ASN A 414 -3.26 23.09 -16.27
C ASN A 414 -4.09 23.16 -14.97
N THR A 415 -4.86 24.24 -14.82
CA THR A 415 -5.88 24.37 -13.77
C THR A 415 -7.18 24.89 -14.40
N ASN A 416 -8.33 24.47 -13.86
CA ASN A 416 -9.63 25.02 -14.18
C ASN A 416 -10.62 24.70 -13.05
N GLU A 417 -11.86 25.16 -13.17
CA GLU A 417 -12.93 25.02 -12.17
C GLU A 417 -13.35 23.57 -11.88
N THR A 418 -12.90 22.59 -12.67
CA THR A 418 -13.25 21.19 -12.48
C THR A 418 -12.39 20.49 -11.43
N LEU A 419 -11.27 21.08 -11.02
CA LEU A 419 -10.32 20.51 -10.06
C LEU A 419 -11.04 20.11 -8.77
N ASP A 420 -10.97 18.83 -8.40
CA ASP A 420 -11.68 18.28 -7.23
C ASP A 420 -11.06 16.97 -6.76
N GLU A 421 -11.44 16.55 -5.56
CA GLU A 421 -11.08 15.26 -4.95
C GLU A 421 -12.25 14.69 -4.14
N HIS A 422 -12.21 13.38 -3.84
CA HIS A 422 -13.31 12.66 -3.17
C HIS A 422 -14.63 12.69 -3.97
N VAL A 423 -14.50 12.49 -5.29
CA VAL A 423 -15.63 12.52 -6.24
C VAL A 423 -15.68 11.26 -7.08
N ILE A 424 -16.86 10.96 -7.61
CA ILE A 424 -17.07 9.91 -8.60
C ILE A 424 -17.11 10.54 -9.99
N SER A 425 -16.36 9.99 -10.95
CA SER A 425 -16.55 10.27 -12.36
C SER A 425 -17.55 9.29 -12.98
N VAL A 426 -18.34 9.77 -13.95
CA VAL A 426 -19.18 8.94 -14.80
C VAL A 426 -19.07 9.43 -16.25
N ASN A 427 -18.72 8.54 -17.17
CA ASN A 427 -18.58 8.86 -18.58
C ASN A 427 -19.96 9.06 -19.24
N ARG A 428 -20.17 10.25 -19.79
CA ARG A 428 -21.39 10.60 -20.54
C ARG A 428 -21.32 10.16 -22.01
N ASN A 429 -20.12 10.18 -22.58
CA ASN A 429 -19.82 9.87 -23.97
C ASN A 429 -18.61 8.92 -24.04
N GLY A 430 -18.24 8.43 -25.24
CA GLY A 430 -17.11 7.52 -25.40
C GLY A 430 -17.39 6.17 -24.72
N SER A 431 -16.64 5.85 -23.67
CA SER A 431 -16.90 4.67 -22.84
C SER A 431 -18.08 4.94 -21.88
N VAL A 432 -19.29 5.09 -22.43
CA VAL A 432 -20.48 5.56 -21.69
C VAL A 432 -20.80 4.65 -20.51
N GLY A 433 -21.17 5.24 -19.37
CA GLY A 433 -21.58 4.52 -18.17
C GLY A 433 -20.44 3.96 -17.32
N TYR A 434 -19.19 4.05 -17.79
CA TYR A 434 -18.04 3.76 -16.93
C TYR A 434 -17.95 4.78 -15.80
N SER A 435 -17.66 4.28 -14.59
CA SER A 435 -17.60 5.09 -13.38
C SER A 435 -16.38 4.74 -12.54
N PHE A 436 -15.75 5.77 -11.95
CA PHE A 436 -14.58 5.62 -11.11
C PHE A 436 -14.65 6.55 -9.89
N TYR A 437 -14.16 6.10 -8.74
CA TYR A 437 -13.99 6.96 -7.56
C TYR A 437 -12.57 7.52 -7.51
N HIS A 438 -12.44 8.83 -7.27
CA HIS A 438 -11.18 9.54 -7.21
C HIS A 438 -10.97 10.11 -5.81
N ASN A 439 -10.06 9.50 -5.04
CA ASN A 439 -9.65 9.98 -3.72
C ASN A 439 -8.46 10.95 -3.77
N TYR A 440 -8.13 11.46 -4.96
CA TYR A 440 -7.04 12.38 -5.23
C TYR A 440 -7.55 13.55 -6.09
N LYS A 441 -6.83 14.67 -6.04
CA LYS A 441 -7.11 15.84 -6.88
C LYS A 441 -6.97 15.50 -8.36
N ALA A 442 -8.00 15.82 -9.15
CA ALA A 442 -8.02 15.61 -10.59
C ALA A 442 -8.86 16.67 -11.31
N LEU A 443 -8.58 16.87 -12.59
CA LEU A 443 -9.39 17.66 -13.52
C LEU A 443 -10.30 16.72 -14.32
N PHE A 444 -11.46 17.20 -14.78
CA PHE A 444 -12.47 16.35 -15.42
C PHE A 444 -12.92 16.95 -16.75
N GLY A 445 -12.81 16.19 -17.83
CA GLY A 445 -13.23 16.57 -19.18
C GLY A 445 -14.75 16.70 -19.32
N ASN A 446 -15.21 17.42 -20.35
CA ASN A 446 -16.63 17.73 -20.54
C ASN A 446 -17.50 16.49 -20.80
N ASP A 447 -16.92 15.44 -21.38
CA ASP A 447 -17.58 14.15 -21.59
C ASP A 447 -17.66 13.27 -20.34
N THR A 448 -17.23 13.80 -19.20
CA THR A 448 -17.32 13.18 -17.88
C THR A 448 -18.23 14.02 -16.98
N ARG A 449 -19.00 13.35 -16.12
CA ARG A 449 -19.76 13.99 -15.05
C ARG A 449 -19.07 13.72 -13.73
N LYS A 450 -18.96 14.76 -12.91
CA LYS A 450 -18.38 14.71 -11.57
C LYS A 450 -19.51 14.66 -10.56
N LEU A 451 -19.55 13.61 -9.76
CA LEU A 451 -20.57 13.36 -8.74
C LEU A 451 -19.91 13.53 -7.38
N LYS A 452 -20.38 14.52 -6.62
CA LYS A 452 -19.96 14.73 -5.23
C LYS A 452 -21.00 14.13 -4.30
N LEU A 453 -20.59 13.15 -3.51
CA LEU A 453 -21.47 12.47 -2.56
C LEU A 453 -22.00 13.46 -1.52
N LYS A 454 -23.26 13.31 -1.12
CA LYS A 454 -23.81 14.03 0.03
C LYS A 454 -23.30 13.45 1.35
N TYR A 455 -23.10 12.13 1.41
CA TYR A 455 -22.38 11.45 2.50
C TYR A 455 -20.94 11.16 2.08
N GLN A 456 -20.00 11.97 2.57
CA GLN A 456 -18.59 11.90 2.17
C GLN A 456 -17.86 10.77 2.90
N ASN A 457 -17.60 9.68 2.19
CA ASN A 457 -16.75 8.58 2.66
C ASN A 457 -16.18 7.81 1.46
N GLU A 458 -14.88 7.49 1.49
CA GLU A 458 -14.20 6.79 0.39
C GLU A 458 -14.84 5.45 0.02
N PHE A 459 -15.18 4.64 1.02
CA PHE A 459 -15.71 3.30 0.78
C PHE A 459 -17.15 3.35 0.27
N VAL A 460 -17.95 4.29 0.77
CA VAL A 460 -19.28 4.59 0.23
C VAL A 460 -19.17 5.06 -1.22
N GLY A 461 -18.21 5.93 -1.53
CA GLY A 461 -17.97 6.42 -2.88
C GLY A 461 -17.56 5.31 -3.86
N LYS A 462 -16.66 4.42 -3.45
CA LYS A 462 -16.31 3.22 -4.24
C LYS A 462 -17.53 2.31 -4.45
N PHE A 463 -18.34 2.10 -3.42
CA PHE A 463 -19.56 1.27 -3.52
C PHE A 463 -20.54 1.88 -4.53
N ILE A 464 -20.86 3.17 -4.40
CA ILE A 464 -21.78 3.86 -5.30
C ILE A 464 -21.23 3.90 -6.73
N SER A 465 -19.93 4.15 -6.91
CA SER A 465 -19.29 4.08 -8.23
C SER A 465 -19.44 2.70 -8.87
N PHE A 466 -19.27 1.63 -8.09
CA PHE A 466 -19.51 0.27 -8.57
C PHE A 466 -20.97 0.07 -8.98
N MET A 467 -21.94 0.52 -8.18
CA MET A 467 -23.37 0.41 -8.52
C MET A 467 -23.75 1.20 -9.78
N LEU A 468 -23.11 2.35 -10.00
CA LEU A 468 -23.25 3.15 -11.23
C LEU A 468 -22.68 2.41 -12.44
N LEU A 469 -21.48 1.82 -12.31
CA LEU A 469 -20.85 1.05 -13.38
C LEU A 469 -21.72 -0.14 -13.83
N GLN A 470 -22.46 -0.78 -12.92
CA GLN A 470 -23.38 -1.86 -13.27
C GLN A 470 -24.55 -1.40 -14.17
N GLN A 471 -24.80 -0.09 -14.28
CA GLN A 471 -25.84 0.46 -15.16
C GLN A 471 -25.37 0.70 -16.59
N LYS A 472 -24.08 0.48 -16.92
CA LYS A 472 -23.50 0.88 -18.20
C LYS A 472 -24.22 0.29 -19.43
N GLU A 473 -24.72 -0.94 -19.33
CA GLU A 473 -25.41 -1.65 -20.42
C GLU A 473 -26.73 -0.98 -20.85
N LYS A 474 -27.26 -0.04 -20.04
CA LYS A 474 -28.42 0.78 -20.40
C LYS A 474 -28.09 1.87 -21.44
N TYR A 475 -26.80 2.13 -21.66
CA TYR A 475 -26.33 3.24 -22.47
C TYR A 475 -25.48 2.75 -23.64
N GLY A 476 -25.58 3.47 -24.75
CA GLY A 476 -24.85 3.15 -25.98
C GLY A 476 -24.64 4.40 -26.82
N TYR A 477 -24.05 4.24 -28.00
CA TYR A 477 -23.69 5.35 -28.88
C TYR A 477 -24.89 6.28 -29.21
N GLY A 478 -26.07 5.70 -29.43
CA GLY A 478 -27.32 6.42 -29.66
C GLY A 478 -28.07 6.88 -28.40
N TYR A 479 -27.66 6.44 -27.20
CA TYR A 479 -28.35 6.72 -25.94
C TYR A 479 -27.35 7.08 -24.82
N LYS A 480 -26.89 8.33 -24.85
CA LYS A 480 -25.83 8.87 -23.97
C LYS A 480 -26.28 9.12 -22.53
N MET A 481 -25.35 9.19 -21.58
CA MET A 481 -25.69 9.44 -20.17
C MET A 481 -25.66 10.95 -19.83
N GLY A 482 -26.65 11.72 -20.29
CA GLY A 482 -26.75 13.17 -20.03
C GLY A 482 -27.07 13.52 -18.57
N THR A 483 -26.80 14.77 -18.14
CA THR A 483 -26.95 15.21 -16.73
C THR A 483 -28.37 15.00 -16.18
N ALA A 484 -29.41 15.40 -16.93
CA ALA A 484 -30.80 15.23 -16.50
C ALA A 484 -31.18 13.75 -16.34
N ARG A 485 -30.73 12.91 -17.28
CA ARG A 485 -30.92 11.45 -17.23
C ARG A 485 -30.17 10.83 -16.05
N LEU A 486 -28.94 11.28 -15.80
CA LEU A 486 -28.16 10.84 -14.65
C LEU A 486 -28.84 11.22 -13.33
N LYS A 487 -29.38 12.45 -13.19
CA LYS A 487 -30.12 12.85 -11.98
C LYS A 487 -31.31 11.92 -11.68
N ARG A 488 -32.09 11.59 -12.71
CA ARG A 488 -33.29 10.74 -12.62
C ARG A 488 -33.00 9.24 -12.71
N GLN A 489 -31.75 8.84 -12.92
CA GLN A 489 -31.37 7.43 -12.92
C GLN A 489 -31.44 6.92 -11.48
N LYS A 490 -32.05 5.75 -11.31
CA LYS A 490 -32.07 5.04 -10.04
C LYS A 490 -30.95 4.02 -9.95
N ILE A 491 -30.38 3.86 -8.76
CA ILE A 491 -29.48 2.75 -8.42
C ILE A 491 -30.00 2.01 -7.19
N MET A 492 -29.77 0.70 -7.15
CA MET A 492 -30.06 -0.11 -5.97
C MET A 492 -28.98 0.11 -4.93
N LEU A 493 -29.36 0.44 -3.70
CA LEU A 493 -28.47 0.54 -2.57
C LEU A 493 -29.05 -0.20 -1.35
N PRO A 494 -28.20 -0.68 -0.44
CA PRO A 494 -28.64 -1.21 0.84
C PRO A 494 -29.30 -0.10 1.66
N SER A 495 -30.34 -0.43 2.42
CA SER A 495 -31.18 0.51 3.17
C SER A 495 -31.26 0.12 4.63
N ASN A 496 -31.31 1.12 5.51
CA ASN A 496 -31.58 0.90 6.93
C ASN A 496 -33.09 0.74 7.19
N ILE A 497 -33.48 0.50 8.44
CA ILE A 497 -34.89 0.32 8.82
C ILE A 497 -35.76 1.58 8.57
N ASN A 498 -35.15 2.76 8.52
CA ASN A 498 -35.83 4.03 8.22
C ASN A 498 -36.01 4.25 6.71
N GLY A 499 -35.44 3.38 5.86
CA GLY A 499 -35.51 3.50 4.41
C GLY A 499 -34.46 4.42 3.79
N ASP A 500 -33.50 4.90 4.57
CA ASP A 500 -32.35 5.68 4.09
C ASP A 500 -31.20 4.76 3.64
N PRO A 501 -30.29 5.23 2.77
CA PRO A 501 -29.13 4.44 2.37
C PRO A 501 -28.29 4.01 3.58
N ASN A 502 -28.00 2.71 3.68
CA ASN A 502 -27.19 2.12 4.75
C ASN A 502 -25.69 2.32 4.46
N TYR A 503 -25.19 3.52 4.72
CA TYR A 503 -23.81 3.89 4.46
C TYR A 503 -22.79 3.08 5.27
N ASP A 504 -23.13 2.68 6.51
CA ASP A 504 -22.26 1.83 7.32
C ASP A 504 -22.04 0.46 6.68
N PHE A 505 -23.13 -0.16 6.19
CA PHE A 505 -23.01 -1.41 5.43
C PHE A 505 -22.15 -1.23 4.18
N MET A 506 -22.39 -0.18 3.38
CA MET A 506 -21.59 0.08 2.17
C MET A 506 -20.10 0.24 2.50
N LYS A 507 -19.78 1.02 3.54
CA LYS A 507 -18.42 1.25 4.03
C LYS A 507 -17.75 -0.08 4.38
N LYS A 508 -18.37 -0.85 5.28
CA LYS A 508 -17.80 -2.10 5.79
C LYS A 508 -17.73 -3.19 4.73
N TYR A 509 -18.72 -3.28 3.85
CA TYR A 509 -18.71 -4.19 2.70
C TYR A 509 -17.49 -3.95 1.80
N MET A 510 -17.24 -2.69 1.42
CA MET A 510 -16.08 -2.36 0.57
C MET A 510 -14.75 -2.61 1.29
N ILE A 511 -14.64 -2.28 2.57
CA ILE A 511 -13.44 -2.58 3.38
C ILE A 511 -13.16 -4.09 3.39
N ILE A 512 -14.18 -4.92 3.66
CA ILE A 512 -14.04 -6.38 3.67
C ILE A 512 -13.58 -6.91 2.30
N HIS A 513 -14.14 -6.40 1.21
CA HIS A 513 -13.74 -6.80 -0.14
C HIS A 513 -12.32 -6.37 -0.48
N GLU A 514 -11.90 -5.17 -0.09
CA GLU A 514 -10.54 -4.68 -0.28
C GLU A 514 -9.52 -5.54 0.48
N ILE A 515 -9.82 -5.88 1.74
CA ILE A 515 -9.00 -6.81 2.56
C ILE A 515 -8.84 -8.16 1.87
N LYS A 516 -9.91 -8.73 1.31
CA LYS A 516 -9.86 -10.01 0.58
C LYS A 516 -8.92 -9.95 -0.64
N GLN A 517 -8.91 -8.84 -1.39
CA GLN A 517 -8.04 -8.68 -2.55
C GLN A 517 -6.59 -8.42 -2.16
N ILE A 518 -6.35 -7.60 -1.14
CA ILE A 518 -5.01 -7.37 -0.58
C ILE A 518 -4.39 -8.70 -0.14
N LYS A 519 -5.16 -9.57 0.53
CA LYS A 519 -4.72 -10.91 0.91
C LYS A 519 -4.26 -11.74 -0.28
N LYS A 520 -5.05 -11.82 -1.36
CA LYS A 520 -4.64 -12.55 -2.57
C LYS A 520 -3.33 -12.03 -3.16
N LEU A 521 -3.10 -10.71 -3.10
CA LEU A 521 -1.86 -10.10 -3.55
C LEU A 521 -0.69 -10.44 -2.63
N LEU A 522 -0.87 -10.34 -1.31
CA LEU A 522 0.16 -10.70 -0.34
C LEU A 522 0.54 -12.18 -0.43
N ASP A 523 -0.44 -13.09 -0.56
CA ASP A 523 -0.22 -14.52 -0.75
C ASP A 523 0.55 -14.80 -2.07
N TYR A 524 0.42 -13.94 -3.08
CA TYR A 524 1.16 -14.05 -4.35
C TYR A 524 2.62 -13.58 -4.23
N TYR A 525 2.90 -12.56 -3.41
CA TYR A 525 4.24 -11.97 -3.27
C TYR A 525 5.07 -12.58 -2.13
N ASN A 526 4.44 -13.17 -1.11
CA ASN A 526 5.13 -13.87 -0.03
C ASN A 526 5.36 -15.34 -0.45
N VAL A 527 6.52 -15.60 -1.08
CA VAL A 527 7.05 -16.94 -1.39
C VAL A 527 7.43 -17.70 -0.12
#